data_AF-A0A7Z9Q0V2-F1
#
_entry.id   AF-A0A7Z9Q0V2-F1
#
_cell.length_a   1.000
_cell.length_b   1.000
_cell.length_c   1.000
_cell.angle_alpha   90.00
_cell.angle_beta   90.00
_cell.angle_gamma   90.00
#
_symmetry.space_group_name_H-M   'P 1'
#
loop_
_entity.id
_entity.type
_entity.pdbx_description
1 polymer ?
#
loop_
_entity_poly.entity_id
_entity_poly.type
_entity_poly.pdbx_seq_one_letter_code
_entity_poly.pdbx_strand_id
1 'polypeptide(L)'
;MNTHELIEYTMLHALGLLEDDERAAYEAAFDAAPAPVQLRVREEARRMADLGDLIPGVEPVNELRDVVVAAVRAAIREDENESRIAQQGAAASSVIGRIDANTPARATSQPKLSTSPRVHRVWRVAAVGFAAASIAMGVVMINIQQTMQKAQSSALVNNLYDQIGAKYL
;
A
#
# COMPACT_ATOMS: atom_id res chain seq x y z
N MET A 1 16.64 10.09 13.48
CA MET A 1 16.49 11.19 12.51
C MET A 1 16.56 12.52 13.22
N ASN A 2 17.15 13.52 12.58
CA ASN A 2 17.08 14.90 13.04
C ASN A 2 15.78 15.59 12.52
N THR A 3 15.49 16.80 13.00
CA THR A 3 14.28 17.55 12.58
C THR A 3 14.24 17.86 11.09
N HIS A 4 15.39 18.08 10.46
CA HIS A 4 15.48 18.40 9.04
C HIS A 4 15.15 17.16 8.18
N GLU A 5 15.75 16.02 8.50
CA GLU A 5 15.47 14.72 7.88
C GLU A 5 13.99 14.35 8.03
N LEU A 6 13.38 14.59 9.18
CA LEU A 6 11.95 14.36 9.38
C LEU A 6 11.10 15.20 8.42
N ILE A 7 11.44 16.47 8.19
CA ILE A 7 10.71 17.34 7.25
C ILE A 7 10.89 16.85 5.81
N GLU A 8 12.11 16.46 5.41
CA GLU A 8 12.38 15.91 4.07
C GLU A 8 11.60 14.62 3.83
N TYR A 9 11.65 13.68 4.78
CA TYR A 9 10.91 12.43 4.70
C TYR A 9 9.39 12.67 4.73
N THR A 10 8.91 13.69 5.42
CA THR A 10 7.49 14.06 5.39
C THR A 10 7.05 14.43 3.97
N MET A 11 7.90 15.12 3.21
CA MET A 11 7.61 15.44 1.80
C MET A 11 7.56 14.18 0.94
N LEU A 12 8.55 13.29 1.08
CA LEU A 12 8.58 12.03 0.35
C LEU A 12 7.42 11.11 0.73
N HIS A 13 7.05 11.09 2.01
CA HIS A 13 5.91 10.37 2.54
C HIS A 13 4.60 10.85 1.91
N ALA A 14 4.39 12.17 1.86
CA ALA A 14 3.21 12.79 1.28
C ALA A 14 3.06 12.48 -0.22
N LEU A 15 4.19 12.37 -0.94
CA LEU A 15 4.22 12.00 -2.35
C LEU A 15 4.16 10.48 -2.60
N GLY A 16 4.16 9.66 -1.54
CA GLY A 16 4.19 8.21 -1.65
C GLY A 16 5.49 7.65 -2.23
N LEU A 17 6.60 8.39 -2.08
CA LEU A 17 7.91 8.05 -2.64
C LEU A 17 8.83 7.30 -1.66
N LEU A 18 8.42 7.14 -0.40
CA LEU A 18 9.17 6.35 0.57
C LEU A 18 9.00 4.86 0.34
N GLU A 19 10.12 4.14 0.35
CA GLU A 19 10.14 2.68 0.44
C GLU A 19 9.53 2.20 1.77
N ASP A 20 9.15 0.92 1.86
CA ASP A 20 8.38 0.43 3.02
C ASP A 20 9.20 0.44 4.33
N ASP A 21 10.50 0.19 4.25
CA ASP A 21 11.43 0.28 5.38
C ASP A 21 11.70 1.73 5.78
N GLU A 22 11.88 2.63 4.81
CA GLU A 22 12.02 4.06 5.04
C GLU A 22 10.76 4.67 5.68
N ARG A 23 9.58 4.24 5.24
CA ARG A 23 8.30 4.64 5.82
C ARG A 23 8.20 4.20 7.27
N ALA A 24 8.53 2.94 7.56
CA ALA A 24 8.52 2.44 8.93
C ALA A 24 9.52 3.18 9.83
N ALA A 25 10.72 3.49 9.31
CA ALA A 25 11.73 4.26 10.03
C ALA A 25 11.28 5.70 10.30
N TYR A 26 10.64 6.35 9.33
CA TYR A 26 10.05 7.68 9.48
C TYR A 26 8.94 7.70 10.52
N GLU A 27 7.98 6.77 10.46
CA GLU A 27 6.87 6.69 11.42
C GLU A 27 7.40 6.50 12.85
N ALA A 28 8.33 5.56 13.05
CA ALA A 28 8.96 5.33 14.34
C ALA A 28 9.73 6.56 14.86
N ALA A 29 10.45 7.25 13.96
CA ALA A 29 11.21 8.45 14.32
C ALA A 29 10.30 9.65 14.63
N PHE A 30 9.19 9.80 13.90
CA PHE A 30 8.20 10.84 14.12
C PHE A 30 7.48 10.65 15.47
N ASP A 31 7.08 9.41 15.79
CA ASP A 31 6.44 9.07 17.06
C ASP A 31 7.38 9.28 18.25
N ALA A 32 8.66 8.96 18.09
CA ALA A 32 9.69 9.17 19.11
C ALA A 32 10.13 10.64 19.26
N ALA A 33 9.82 11.51 18.28
CA ALA A 33 10.25 12.90 18.30
C ALA A 33 9.54 13.71 19.40
N PRO A 34 10.19 14.73 19.99
CA PRO A 34 9.55 15.63 20.95
C PRO A 34 8.31 16.33 20.36
N ALA A 35 7.28 16.56 21.17
CA ALA A 35 6.04 17.22 20.74
C ALA A 35 6.22 18.54 19.95
N PRO A 36 7.17 19.43 20.32
CA PRO A 36 7.43 20.64 19.52
C PRO A 36 7.93 20.34 18.10
N VAL A 37 8.70 19.26 17.92
CA VAL A 37 9.20 18.84 16.60
C VAL A 37 8.06 18.25 15.77
N GLN A 38 7.22 17.40 16.37
CA GLN A 38 6.04 16.85 15.68
C GLN A 38 5.10 17.96 15.21
N LEU A 39 4.86 18.98 16.04
CA LEU A 39 4.03 20.14 15.66
C LEU A 39 4.62 20.86 14.45
N ARG A 40 5.92 21.16 14.47
CA ARG A 40 6.59 21.81 13.34
C ARG A 40 6.50 20.99 12.06
N VAL A 41 6.71 19.68 12.13
CA VAL A 41 6.58 18.78 10.98
C VAL A 41 5.16 18.77 10.42
N ARG A 42 4.13 18.75 11.30
CA ARG A 42 2.72 18.84 10.87
C ARG A 42 2.37 20.18 10.23
N GLU A 43 2.94 21.27 10.73
CA GLU A 43 2.77 22.60 10.14
C GLU A 43 3.37 22.67 8.74
N GLU A 44 4.59 22.15 8.55
CA GLU A 44 5.22 22.07 7.22
C GLU A 44 4.45 21.15 6.28
N ALA A 45 4.01 19.98 6.75
CA ALA A 45 3.15 19.08 5.96
C ALA A 45 1.87 19.78 5.49
N ARG A 46 1.24 20.59 6.36
CA ARG A 46 0.03 21.35 6.01
C ARG A 46 0.33 22.45 4.99
N ARG A 47 1.44 23.18 5.18
CA ARG A 47 1.91 24.20 4.22
C ARG A 47 2.14 23.60 2.83
N MET A 48 2.69 22.39 2.78
CA MET A 48 2.92 21.66 1.52
C MET A 48 1.66 21.03 0.94
N ALA A 49 0.70 20.62 1.78
CA ALA A 49 -0.57 20.06 1.31
C ALA A 49 -1.52 21.14 0.75
N ASP A 50 -1.29 22.40 1.09
CA ASP A 50 -2.04 23.56 0.58
C ASP A 50 -1.62 23.90 -0.87
N LEU A 51 -1.73 22.91 -1.75
CA LEU A 51 -1.68 23.07 -3.21
C LEU A 51 -3.04 23.55 -3.78
N GLY A 52 -3.94 24.04 -2.92
CA GLY A 52 -5.31 24.42 -3.29
C GLY A 52 -5.37 25.41 -4.45
N ASP A 53 -4.38 26.29 -4.57
CA ASP A 53 -4.27 27.25 -5.66
C ASP A 53 -3.83 26.62 -7.00
N LEU A 54 -3.20 25.44 -6.98
CA LEU A 54 -2.68 24.73 -8.17
C LEU A 54 -3.64 23.69 -8.74
N ILE A 55 -4.63 23.23 -7.96
CA ILE A 55 -5.60 22.25 -8.40
C ILE A 55 -6.86 23.00 -8.87
N PRO A 56 -7.40 22.70 -10.07
CA PRO A 56 -8.64 23.30 -10.50
C PRO A 56 -9.74 23.02 -9.47
N GLY A 57 -10.48 24.05 -9.08
CA GLY A 57 -11.63 23.97 -8.16
C GLY A 57 -12.79 23.21 -8.79
N VAL A 58 -12.65 21.90 -8.94
CA VAL A 58 -13.70 21.01 -9.44
C VAL A 58 -14.66 20.75 -8.30
N GLU A 59 -15.89 21.22 -8.44
CA GLU A 59 -16.96 20.92 -7.49
C GLU A 59 -17.25 19.40 -7.55
N PRO A 60 -17.12 18.67 -6.43
CA PRO A 60 -17.44 17.25 -6.41
C PRO A 60 -18.94 17.04 -6.63
N VAL A 61 -19.30 15.93 -7.28
CA VAL A 61 -20.72 15.57 -7.42
C VAL A 61 -21.35 15.32 -6.05
N ASN A 62 -22.55 15.86 -5.82
CA ASN A 62 -23.23 15.82 -4.52
C ASN A 62 -23.36 14.38 -3.95
N GLU A 63 -23.55 13.39 -4.82
CA GLU A 63 -23.67 11.98 -4.44
C GLU A 63 -22.38 11.39 -3.85
N LEU A 64 -21.21 11.94 -4.23
CA LEU A 64 -19.90 11.43 -3.77
C LEU A 64 -19.75 11.56 -2.26
N ARG A 65 -20.27 12.66 -1.69
CA ARG A 65 -20.23 12.90 -0.25
C ARG A 65 -20.95 11.80 0.51
N ASP A 66 -22.13 11.42 0.04
CA ASP A 66 -22.94 10.38 0.69
C ASP A 66 -22.28 9.01 0.58
N VAL A 67 -21.69 8.70 -0.59
CA VAL A 67 -20.91 7.47 -0.81
C VAL A 67 -19.71 7.41 0.14
N VAL A 68 -18.93 8.49 0.25
CA VAL A 68 -17.75 8.54 1.12
C VAL A 68 -18.15 8.43 2.59
N VAL A 69 -19.18 9.16 3.04
CA VAL A 69 -19.65 9.08 4.43
C VAL A 69 -20.18 7.69 4.75
N ALA A 70 -20.90 7.04 3.83
CA ALA A 70 -21.37 5.67 4.00
C ALA A 70 -20.19 4.68 4.08
N ALA A 71 -19.19 4.83 3.21
CA ALA A 71 -17.99 3.99 3.20
C ALA A 71 -17.16 4.15 4.49
N VAL A 72 -16.92 5.38 4.95
CA VAL A 72 -16.18 5.64 6.20
C VAL A 72 -16.92 5.05 7.41
N ARG A 73 -18.26 5.22 7.48
CA ARG A 73 -19.07 4.59 8.54
C ARG A 73 -19.08 3.06 8.47
N ALA A 74 -18.91 2.47 7.29
CA ALA A 74 -18.79 1.03 7.17
C ALA A 74 -17.43 0.56 7.70
N ALA A 75 -16.34 1.23 7.33
CA ALA A 75 -14.99 0.93 7.80
C ALA A 75 -14.85 1.05 9.33
N ILE A 76 -15.39 2.11 9.94
CA ILE A 76 -15.36 2.27 11.41
C ILE A 76 -16.09 1.12 12.12
N ARG A 77 -17.25 0.71 11.60
CA ARG A 77 -18.01 -0.42 12.18
C ARG A 77 -17.27 -1.75 12.02
N GLU A 78 -16.50 -1.92 10.96
CA GLU A 78 -15.68 -3.11 10.75
C GLU A 78 -14.54 -3.17 11.77
N ASP A 79 -13.82 -2.07 11.99
CA ASP A 79 -12.73 -1.96 12.97
C ASP A 79 -13.23 -2.13 14.43
N GLU A 80 -14.37 -1.54 14.77
CA GLU A 80 -15.03 -1.76 16.07
C GLU A 80 -15.46 -3.24 16.28
N ASN A 81 -15.84 -3.92 15.21
CA ASN A 81 -16.21 -5.33 15.28
C ASN A 81 -14.98 -6.22 15.42
N GLU A 82 -13.89 -5.94 14.69
CA GLU A 82 -12.62 -6.65 14.81
C GLU A 82 -12.00 -6.50 16.20
N SER A 83 -11.98 -5.28 16.75
CA SER A 83 -11.50 -5.02 18.12
C SER A 83 -12.36 -5.72 19.18
N ARG A 84 -13.69 -5.78 18.99
CA ARG A 84 -14.60 -6.54 19.88
C ARG A 84 -14.32 -8.04 19.84
N ILE A 85 -14.11 -8.61 18.66
CA ILE A 85 -13.75 -10.04 18.50
C ILE A 85 -12.40 -10.33 19.16
N ALA A 86 -11.40 -9.46 18.99
CA ALA A 86 -10.09 -9.60 19.63
C ALA A 86 -10.19 -9.57 21.18
N GLN A 87 -10.99 -8.66 21.75
CA GLN A 87 -11.21 -8.59 23.19
C GLN A 87 -11.96 -9.81 23.74
N GLN A 88 -12.96 -10.33 23.01
CA GLN A 88 -13.68 -11.54 23.40
C GLN A 88 -12.82 -12.79 23.32
N GLY A 89 -11.90 -12.87 22.34
CA GLY A 89 -10.92 -13.96 22.22
C GLY A 89 -9.92 -14.00 23.39
N ALA A 90 -9.50 -12.84 23.89
CA ALA A 90 -8.61 -12.74 25.04
C ALA A 90 -9.30 -13.17 26.36
N ALA A 91 -10.59 -12.84 26.54
CA ALA A 91 -11.37 -13.25 27.70
C ALA A 91 -11.70 -14.77 27.72
N ALA A 92 -11.82 -15.41 26.56
CA ALA A 92 -12.02 -16.86 26.47
C ALA A 92 -10.76 -17.68 26.82
N SER A 93 -9.56 -17.09 26.70
CA SER A 93 -8.29 -17.76 27.00
C SER A 93 -7.99 -17.86 28.51
N SER A 94 -8.58 -17.01 29.35
CA SER A 94 -8.34 -17.02 30.80
C SER A 94 -9.11 -18.12 31.57
N VAL A 95 -10.04 -18.81 30.92
CA VAL A 95 -10.85 -19.88 31.53
C VAL A 95 -10.22 -21.28 31.37
N ILE A 96 -9.17 -21.42 30.55
CA ILE A 96 -8.47 -22.71 30.29
C ILE A 96 -7.28 -22.93 31.25
N GLY A 97 -7.26 -22.25 32.40
CA GLY A 97 -6.14 -22.26 33.36
C GLY A 97 -6.34 -23.10 34.62
N ARG A 98 -7.38 -23.93 34.72
CA ARG A 98 -7.66 -24.72 35.95
C ARG A 98 -8.04 -26.16 35.62
N ILE A 99 -7.04 -26.94 35.22
CA ILE A 99 -7.15 -28.41 35.16
C ILE A 99 -6.30 -28.96 36.30
N ASP A 100 -6.96 -29.46 37.34
CA ASP A 100 -6.35 -30.13 38.49
C ASP A 100 -5.58 -31.38 38.06
N ALA A 101 -4.40 -31.56 38.66
CA ALA A 101 -3.42 -32.61 38.32
C ALA A 101 -3.80 -34.05 38.72
N ASN A 102 -5.02 -34.28 39.24
CA ASN A 102 -5.44 -35.59 39.77
C ASN A 102 -6.42 -36.38 38.89
N THR A 103 -6.59 -36.03 37.61
CA THR A 103 -7.50 -36.78 36.72
C THR A 103 -6.73 -37.80 35.86
N PRO A 104 -6.95 -39.12 36.00
CA PRO A 104 -6.23 -40.11 35.20
C PRO A 104 -6.79 -40.21 33.78
N ALA A 105 -5.87 -40.05 32.83
CA ALA A 105 -5.85 -40.43 31.41
C ALA A 105 -7.18 -40.81 30.72
N ARG A 106 -7.66 -39.96 29.80
CA ARG A 106 -8.31 -40.46 28.57
C ARG A 106 -8.30 -39.43 27.43
N ALA A 107 -8.01 -39.96 26.25
CA ALA A 107 -8.14 -39.39 24.91
C ALA A 107 -7.10 -38.33 24.53
N THR A 108 -6.22 -38.75 23.61
CA THR A 108 -5.47 -37.92 22.69
C THR A 108 -6.42 -36.99 21.94
N SER A 109 -6.82 -35.87 22.53
CA SER A 109 -7.39 -34.76 21.80
C SER A 109 -6.22 -34.02 21.18
N GLN A 110 -5.87 -34.38 19.94
CA GLN A 110 -5.12 -33.46 19.09
C GLN A 110 -5.78 -32.08 19.22
N PRO A 111 -5.02 -31.01 19.48
CA PRO A 111 -5.60 -29.68 19.47
C PRO A 111 -6.22 -29.49 18.09
N LYS A 112 -7.55 -29.39 18.03
CA LYS A 112 -8.23 -28.92 16.83
C LYS A 112 -7.75 -27.49 16.63
N LEU A 113 -6.71 -27.34 15.80
CA LEU A 113 -6.33 -26.06 15.21
C LEU A 113 -7.61 -25.55 14.56
N SER A 114 -8.26 -24.58 15.19
CA SER A 114 -9.41 -23.91 14.61
C SER A 114 -8.94 -23.36 13.27
N THR A 115 -9.59 -23.78 12.19
CA THR A 115 -9.36 -23.21 10.87
C THR A 115 -9.54 -21.69 11.02
N SER A 116 -8.44 -20.93 10.91
CA SER A 116 -8.52 -19.49 11.06
C SER A 116 -9.52 -18.94 10.04
N PRO A 117 -10.28 -17.88 10.39
CA PRO A 117 -11.23 -17.29 9.47
C PRO A 117 -10.48 -16.94 8.19
N ARG A 118 -10.82 -17.68 7.12
CA ARG A 118 -10.14 -17.62 5.84
C ARG A 118 -10.14 -16.16 5.38
N VAL A 119 -8.94 -15.64 5.07
CA VAL A 119 -8.72 -14.38 4.36
C VAL A 119 -9.86 -14.15 3.36
N HIS A 120 -10.54 -13.01 3.48
CA HIS A 120 -11.78 -12.70 2.76
C HIS A 120 -11.62 -13.04 1.26
N ARG A 121 -12.61 -13.72 0.66
CA ARG A 121 -12.49 -14.17 -0.75
C ARG A 121 -12.18 -13.03 -1.71
N VAL A 122 -12.68 -11.83 -1.40
CA VAL A 122 -12.41 -10.60 -2.16
C VAL A 122 -10.92 -10.24 -2.14
N TRP A 123 -10.24 -10.32 -0.98
CA TRP A 123 -8.81 -10.08 -0.86
C TRP A 123 -7.97 -11.09 -1.65
N ARG A 124 -8.41 -12.36 -1.70
CA ARG A 124 -7.74 -13.38 -2.52
C ARG A 124 -7.89 -13.09 -4.01
N VAL A 125 -9.08 -12.66 -4.46
CA VAL A 125 -9.33 -12.29 -5.86
C VAL A 125 -8.54 -11.04 -6.24
N ALA A 126 -8.49 -10.03 -5.36
CA ALA A 126 -7.71 -8.82 -5.56
C ALA A 126 -6.21 -9.13 -5.70
N ALA A 127 -5.64 -9.96 -4.82
CA ALA A 127 -4.24 -10.36 -4.89
C ALA A 127 -3.91 -11.11 -6.19
N VAL A 128 -4.79 -12.03 -6.62
CA VAL A 128 -4.62 -12.72 -7.90
C VAL A 128 -4.76 -11.75 -9.09
N GLY A 129 -5.67 -10.79 -9.01
CA GLY A 129 -5.84 -9.73 -10.02
C GLY A 129 -4.59 -8.86 -10.16
N PHE A 130 -4.02 -8.39 -9.05
CA PHE A 130 -2.77 -7.62 -9.05
C PHE A 130 -1.59 -8.42 -9.61
N ALA A 131 -1.48 -9.70 -9.26
CA ALA A 131 -0.45 -10.58 -9.81
C ALA A 131 -0.60 -10.79 -11.33
N ALA A 132 -1.83 -10.91 -11.84
CA ALA A 132 -2.06 -11.01 -13.28
C ALA A 132 -1.76 -9.69 -14.01
N ALA A 133 -2.13 -8.56 -13.41
CA ALA A 133 -1.88 -7.23 -13.97
C ALA A 133 -0.38 -6.92 -14.08
N SER A 134 0.43 -7.30 -13.08
CA SER A 134 1.88 -7.08 -13.12
C SER A 134 2.55 -7.89 -14.23
N ILE A 135 2.14 -9.14 -14.45
CA ILE A 135 2.63 -9.98 -15.56
C ILE A 135 2.24 -9.35 -16.91
N ALA A 136 0.99 -8.92 -17.06
CA ALA A 136 0.54 -8.28 -18.30
C ALA A 136 1.34 -7.00 -18.60
N MET A 137 1.61 -6.18 -17.59
CA MET A 137 2.39 -4.95 -17.74
C MET A 137 3.84 -5.25 -18.14
N GLY A 138 4.45 -6.31 -17.58
CA GLY A 138 5.77 -6.78 -17.99
C GLY A 138 5.85 -7.20 -19.47
N VAL A 139 4.83 -7.94 -19.95
CA VAL A 139 4.75 -8.35 -21.37
C VAL A 139 4.61 -7.15 -22.29
N VAL A 140 3.77 -6.18 -21.93
CA VAL A 140 3.60 -4.93 -22.69
C VAL A 140 4.91 -4.16 -22.75
N MET A 141 5.64 -4.06 -21.63
CA MET A 141 6.93 -3.36 -21.59
C MET A 141 7.97 -3.99 -22.53
N ILE A 142 8.06 -5.32 -22.56
CA ILE A 142 8.94 -6.05 -23.48
C ILE A 142 8.56 -5.77 -24.94
N ASN A 143 7.26 -5.75 -25.26
CA ASN A 143 6.78 -5.46 -26.61
C ASN A 143 7.13 -4.02 -27.05
N ILE A 144 6.98 -3.04 -26.14
CA ILE A 144 7.36 -1.65 -26.40
C ILE A 144 8.86 -1.55 -26.68
N GLN A 145 9.71 -2.21 -25.88
CA GLN A 145 11.16 -2.20 -26.10
C GLN A 145 11.54 -2.82 -27.46
N GLN A 146 10.93 -3.94 -27.84
CA GLN A 146 11.16 -4.58 -29.14
C GLN A 146 10.72 -3.68 -30.30
N THR A 147 9.61 -2.95 -30.13
CA THR A 147 9.07 -2.05 -31.16
C THR A 147 9.99 -0.85 -31.36
N MET A 148 10.51 -0.29 -30.26
CA MET A 148 11.48 0.80 -30.30
C MET A 148 12.80 0.39 -30.97
N GLN A 149 13.31 -0.81 -30.66
CA GLN A 149 14.51 -1.35 -31.32
C GLN A 149 14.30 -1.56 -32.82
N LYS A 150 13.13 -2.08 -33.23
CA LYS A 150 12.78 -2.22 -34.64
C LYS A 150 12.73 -0.86 -35.34
N ALA A 151 12.06 0.13 -34.74
CA ALA A 151 11.99 1.48 -35.30
C ALA A 151 13.38 2.12 -35.48
N GLN A 152 14.28 1.95 -34.50
CA GLN A 152 15.67 2.42 -34.61
C GLN A 152 16.44 1.70 -35.71
N SER A 153 16.29 0.38 -35.83
CA SER A 153 16.95 -0.40 -36.89
C SER A 153 16.48 0.02 -38.28
N SER A 154 15.18 0.26 -38.47
CA SER A 154 14.63 0.74 -39.74
C SER A 154 15.10 2.15 -40.08
N ALA A 155 15.20 3.04 -39.09
CA ALA A 155 15.74 4.38 -39.30
C ALA A 155 17.23 4.34 -39.73
N LEU A 156 18.04 3.47 -39.12
CA LEU A 156 19.45 3.28 -39.50
C LEU A 156 19.60 2.71 -40.90
N VAL A 157 18.80 1.70 -41.27
CA VAL A 157 18.83 1.11 -42.61
C VAL A 157 18.44 2.13 -43.67
N ASN A 158 17.39 2.93 -43.42
CA ASN A 158 17.00 4.01 -44.34
C ASN A 158 18.09 5.06 -44.50
N ASN A 159 18.77 5.45 -43.42
CA ASN A 159 19.88 6.40 -43.48
C ASN A 159 21.07 5.86 -44.28
N LEU A 160 21.41 4.57 -44.07
CA LEU A 160 22.46 3.90 -44.85
C LEU A 160 22.10 3.79 -46.33
N TYR A 161 20.84 3.48 -46.67
CA TYR A 161 20.37 3.46 -48.05
C TYR A 161 20.47 4.83 -48.72
N ASP A 162 20.11 5.91 -48.01
CA ASP A 162 20.20 7.27 -48.52
C ASP A 162 21.66 7.70 -48.74
N GLN A 163 22.53 7.40 -47.77
CA GLN A 163 23.96 7.74 -47.84
C GLN A 163 24.71 6.95 -48.94
N ILE A 164 24.39 5.67 -49.12
CA ILE A 164 24.99 4.83 -50.15
C ILE A 164 24.39 5.18 -51.51
N GLY A 165 23.06 5.35 -51.61
CA GLY A 165 22.38 5.73 -52.84
C GLY A 165 22.86 7.07 -53.41
N ALA A 166 23.12 8.06 -52.55
CA ALA A 166 23.69 9.34 -52.94
C ALA A 166 25.13 9.27 -53.47
N LYS A 167 25.85 8.17 -53.26
CA LYS A 167 27.25 8.01 -53.68
C LYS A 167 27.40 7.33 -55.05
N TYR A 168 26.34 6.71 -55.57
CA TYR A 168 26.34 5.97 -56.84
C TYR A 168 25.44 6.57 -57.93
N LEU A 169 24.84 7.74 -57.66
CA LEU A 169 24.18 8.62 -58.63
C LEU A 169 25.06 9.85 -58.88
#